data_AF-A0A9E0TWE1-F1
#
_entry.id   AF-A0A9E0TWE1-F1
#
_cell.length_a   1.000
_cell.length_b   1.000
_cell.length_c   1.000
_cell.angle_alpha   90.00
_cell.angle_beta   90.00
_cell.angle_gamma   90.00
#
_symmetry.space_group_name_H-M   'P 1'
#
loop_
_entity.id
_entity.type
_entity.pdbx_description
1 polymer ?
#
loop_
_entity_poly.entity_id
_entity_poly.type
_entity_poly.pdbx_seq_one_letter_code
_entity_poly.pdbx_strand_id
1 'polypeptide(L)'
;MIVDSIKECSQDLEIFKELAKPFFTKKMTELDQEAIAKRISKIGAQDWVDVRDKVLPCITQGMDVFCVKNMLKTVHASVKTARLVAEKKVEEAMIEAAKRAEQIAKEDKLDAEKHAAALYTENMGDAEREAILGTVRHINMDRRTFVIRNSSSLFTEEMDGNGRVAILTAAYQLDGAFSASYALAKPYITEEMTGEERAVFLKGCQKIVKNYWHDIQDWALAFHINEMHDDSPIKIIFK
;
A
#
# COMPACT_ATOMS: atom_id res chain seq x y z
N MET A 1 13.57 12.48 -8.28
CA MET A 1 14.26 11.88 -7.10
C MET A 1 15.71 11.51 -7.41
N ILE A 2 16.04 10.45 -8.18
CA ILE A 2 17.46 10.07 -8.39
C ILE A 2 18.27 11.15 -9.15
N VAL A 3 17.65 11.82 -10.13
CA VAL A 3 18.29 12.89 -10.93
C VAL A 3 18.56 14.16 -10.11
N ASP A 4 17.70 14.44 -9.12
CA ASP A 4 17.83 15.63 -8.27
C ASP A 4 18.97 15.46 -7.26
N SER A 5 19.12 14.26 -6.68
CA SER A 5 20.24 13.94 -5.79
C SER A 5 21.62 13.96 -6.48
N ILE A 6 21.68 13.68 -7.78
CA ILE A 6 22.94 13.75 -8.56
C ILE A 6 23.39 15.21 -8.76
N LYS A 7 22.44 16.14 -8.95
CA LYS A 7 22.76 17.58 -9.12
C LYS A 7 23.29 18.22 -7.83
N GLU A 8 22.72 17.88 -6.68
CA GLU A 8 23.19 18.37 -5.38
C GLU A 8 24.64 17.93 -5.09
N CYS A 9 24.98 16.67 -5.38
CA CYS A 9 26.33 16.17 -5.14
C CYS A 9 27.42 16.78 -6.04
N SER A 10 27.06 17.26 -7.24
CA SER A 10 27.98 18.00 -8.11
C SER A 10 28.32 19.38 -7.53
N GLN A 11 27.37 20.02 -6.83
CA GLN A 11 27.60 21.31 -6.17
C GLN A 11 28.46 21.12 -4.91
N ASP A 12 28.22 20.06 -4.15
CA ASP A 12 29.01 19.74 -2.95
C ASP A 12 30.50 19.49 -3.25
N LEU A 13 30.83 18.92 -4.41
CA LEU A 13 32.22 18.70 -4.82
C LEU A 13 32.96 20.03 -5.09
N GLU A 14 32.32 20.99 -5.75
CA GLU A 14 32.89 22.32 -6.00
C GLU A 14 32.94 23.14 -4.72
N ILE A 15 31.89 23.07 -3.88
CA ILE A 15 31.89 23.67 -2.55
C ILE A 15 33.03 23.11 -1.71
N PHE A 16 33.31 21.81 -1.77
CA PHE A 16 34.44 21.24 -1.06
C PHE A 16 35.79 21.72 -1.60
N LYS A 17 35.98 21.82 -2.92
CA LYS A 17 37.21 22.39 -3.49
C LYS A 17 37.44 23.81 -2.98
N GLU A 18 36.38 24.62 -2.92
CA GLU A 18 36.45 25.98 -2.37
C GLU A 18 36.65 26.00 -0.85
N LEU A 19 35.99 25.13 -0.09
CA LEU A 19 36.16 25.03 1.37
C LEU A 19 37.50 24.43 1.78
N ALA A 20 38.12 23.58 0.94
CA ALA A 20 39.41 22.96 1.19
C ALA A 20 40.59 23.86 0.81
N LYS A 21 40.39 24.81 -0.12
CA LYS A 21 41.40 25.80 -0.56
C LYS A 21 42.21 26.46 0.58
N PRO A 22 41.59 26.94 1.68
CA PRO A 22 42.31 27.58 2.78
C PRO A 22 43.18 26.61 3.59
N PHE A 23 42.85 25.32 3.57
CA PHE A 23 43.50 24.29 4.39
C PHE A 23 44.64 23.57 3.68
N PHE A 24 44.79 23.77 2.36
CA PHE A 24 46.00 23.45 1.64
C PHE A 24 47.11 24.43 2.04
N THR A 25 47.68 24.19 3.22
CA THR A 25 48.79 24.99 3.74
C THR A 25 50.00 24.91 2.82
N LYS A 26 50.91 25.89 2.95
CA LYS A 26 52.19 26.06 2.22
C LYS A 26 53.12 24.82 2.17
N LYS A 27 52.78 23.74 2.88
CA LYS A 27 53.53 22.47 2.95
C LYS A 27 52.97 21.35 2.05
N MET A 28 51.77 21.47 1.49
CA MET A 28 51.24 20.48 0.53
C MET A 28 51.67 20.82 -0.89
N THR A 29 52.31 19.87 -1.56
CA THR A 29 52.65 20.01 -2.99
C THR A 29 51.38 19.97 -3.84
N GLU A 30 51.39 20.62 -5.01
CA GLU A 30 50.29 20.50 -5.99
C GLU A 30 49.98 19.03 -6.32
N LEU A 31 51.02 18.20 -6.38
CA LEU A 31 50.95 16.75 -6.57
C LEU A 31 50.14 16.04 -5.47
N ASP A 32 50.28 16.47 -4.21
CA ASP A 32 49.48 15.93 -3.10
C ASP A 32 48.02 16.39 -3.15
N GLN A 33 47.77 17.62 -3.59
CA GLN A 33 46.41 18.16 -3.75
C GLN A 33 45.66 17.40 -4.85
N GLU A 34 46.30 17.19 -6.01
CA GLU A 34 45.72 16.44 -7.12
C GLU A 34 45.46 14.97 -6.73
N ALA A 35 46.39 14.34 -6.00
CA ALA A 35 46.22 12.98 -5.51
C ALA A 35 45.05 12.83 -4.53
N ILE A 36 44.79 13.83 -3.68
CA ILE A 36 43.63 13.85 -2.77
C ILE A 36 42.34 14.09 -3.56
N ALA A 37 42.31 15.08 -4.45
CA ALA A 37 41.15 15.39 -5.29
C ALA A 37 40.73 14.17 -6.14
N LYS A 38 41.69 13.45 -6.73
CA LYS A 38 41.45 12.23 -7.53
C LYS A 38 40.95 11.04 -6.69
N ARG A 39 41.24 11.00 -5.40
CA ARG A 39 40.69 9.98 -4.48
C ARG A 39 39.27 10.34 -4.05
N ILE A 40 39.06 11.61 -3.75
CA ILE A 40 37.75 12.15 -3.39
C ILE A 40 36.76 12.01 -4.55
N SER A 41 37.18 12.24 -5.79
CA SER A 41 36.33 12.07 -6.97
C SER A 41 35.88 10.63 -7.23
N LYS A 42 36.48 9.64 -6.55
CA LYS A 42 36.08 8.23 -6.62
C LYS A 42 35.08 7.85 -5.52
N ILE A 43 34.83 8.73 -4.57
CA ILE A 43 33.84 8.54 -3.50
C ILE A 43 32.48 8.89 -4.10
N GLY A 44 31.52 7.97 -3.98
CA GLY A 44 30.18 8.21 -4.49
C GLY A 44 29.55 9.42 -3.80
N ALA A 45 28.71 10.14 -4.55
CA ALA A 45 27.84 11.21 -4.08
C ALA A 45 27.22 10.94 -2.68
N GLN A 46 26.67 9.75 -2.49
CA GLN A 46 26.01 9.34 -1.24
C GLN A 46 26.97 9.15 -0.06
N ASP A 47 28.22 8.79 -0.35
CA ASP A 47 29.26 8.47 0.64
C ASP A 47 30.00 9.74 1.11
N TRP A 48 29.75 10.85 0.42
CA TRP A 48 30.47 12.10 0.57
C TRP A 48 30.14 12.78 1.91
N VAL A 49 28.88 12.73 2.35
CA VAL A 49 28.44 13.33 3.62
C VAL A 49 29.25 12.78 4.80
N ASP A 50 29.42 11.45 4.87
CA ASP A 50 30.20 10.79 5.91
C ASP A 50 31.70 11.13 5.84
N VAL A 51 32.24 11.28 4.64
CA VAL A 51 33.64 11.66 4.42
C VAL A 51 33.88 13.12 4.81
N ARG A 52 32.97 14.02 4.45
CA ARG A 52 33.01 15.43 4.85
C ARG A 52 33.02 15.53 6.36
N ASP A 53 32.03 14.93 7.02
CA ASP A 53 31.81 15.15 8.45
C ASP A 53 32.93 14.53 9.31
N LYS A 54 33.61 13.48 8.82
CA LYS A 54 34.70 12.80 9.54
C LYS A 54 36.11 13.26 9.16
N VAL A 55 36.35 13.67 7.91
CA VAL A 55 37.70 13.99 7.40
C VAL A 55 37.95 15.49 7.37
N LEU A 56 36.94 16.32 7.11
CA LEU A 56 37.10 17.78 7.05
C LEU A 56 37.63 18.36 8.38
N PRO A 57 37.13 17.97 9.57
CA PRO A 57 37.67 18.47 10.84
C PRO A 57 39.16 18.14 11.03
N CYS A 58 39.60 16.96 10.60
CA CYS A 58 41.00 16.52 10.69
C CYS A 58 41.94 17.31 9.78
N ILE A 59 41.47 17.69 8.59
CA ILE A 59 42.19 18.58 7.69
C ILE A 59 42.33 19.98 8.31
N THR A 60 41.26 20.49 8.95
CA THR A 60 41.30 21.83 9.59
C THR A 60 42.26 21.93 10.78
N GLN A 61 42.61 20.81 11.40
CA GLN A 61 43.53 20.75 12.54
C GLN A 61 45.01 20.62 12.14
N GLY A 62 45.33 20.70 10.84
CA GLY A 62 46.71 20.66 10.35
C GLY A 62 47.37 19.28 10.38
N MET A 63 46.58 18.20 10.31
CA MET A 63 47.11 16.84 10.17
C MET A 63 47.96 16.70 8.90
N ASP A 64 49.04 15.92 8.99
CA ASP A 64 49.89 15.68 7.84
C ASP A 64 49.19 14.84 6.76
N VAL A 65 49.70 14.96 5.52
CA VAL A 65 49.13 14.33 4.32
C VAL A 65 49.06 12.81 4.42
N PHE A 66 50.02 12.16 5.08
CA PHE A 66 50.04 10.72 5.25
C PHE A 66 48.90 10.27 6.18
N CYS A 67 48.67 10.99 7.28
CA CYS A 67 47.55 10.72 8.17
C CYS A 67 46.20 10.91 7.46
N VAL A 68 46.01 12.01 6.70
CA VAL A 68 44.79 12.24 5.91
C VAL A 68 44.57 11.12 4.86
N LYS A 69 45.64 10.68 4.18
CA LYS A 69 45.56 9.56 3.22
C LYS A 69 45.14 8.24 3.87
N ASN A 70 45.58 7.95 5.09
CA ASN A 70 45.18 6.75 5.82
C ASN A 70 43.75 6.84 6.34
N MET A 71 43.35 8.01 6.87
CA MET A 71 41.96 8.26 7.27
C MET A 71 40.98 8.08 6.10
N LEU A 72 41.27 8.66 4.93
CA LEU A 72 40.43 8.51 3.74
C LEU A 72 40.28 7.04 3.32
N LYS A 73 41.35 6.23 3.42
CA LYS A 73 41.27 4.80 3.14
C LYS A 73 40.37 4.07 4.14
N THR A 74 40.52 4.36 5.43
CA THR A 74 39.70 3.75 6.49
C THR A 74 38.24 4.14 6.33
N VAL A 75 37.93 5.43 6.14
CA VAL A 75 36.56 5.90 5.94
C VAL A 75 35.95 5.28 4.69
N HIS A 76 36.67 5.26 3.56
CA HIS A 76 36.18 4.62 2.34
C HIS A 76 35.87 3.12 2.53
N ALA A 77 36.75 2.39 3.23
CA ALA A 77 36.50 0.99 3.56
C ALA A 77 35.26 0.82 4.46
N SER A 78 35.13 1.64 5.51
CA SER A 78 33.98 1.63 6.41
C SER A 78 32.67 1.94 5.69
N VAL A 79 32.65 2.94 4.81
CA VAL A 79 31.46 3.29 4.02
C VAL A 79 31.11 2.17 3.05
N LYS A 80 32.09 1.60 2.35
CA LYS A 80 31.88 0.44 1.48
C LYS A 80 31.27 -0.73 2.26
N THR A 81 31.77 -1.04 3.45
CA THR A 81 31.21 -2.10 4.30
C THR A 81 29.79 -1.77 4.75
N ALA A 82 29.52 -0.54 5.19
CA ALA A 82 28.18 -0.12 5.61
C ALA A 82 27.17 -0.23 4.45
N ARG A 83 27.58 0.16 3.23
CA ARG A 83 26.79 0.00 2.02
C ARG A 83 26.47 -1.46 1.72
N LEU A 84 27.48 -2.35 1.75
CA LEU A 84 27.27 -3.79 1.53
C LEU A 84 26.31 -4.39 2.57
N VAL A 85 26.39 -3.93 3.83
CA VAL A 85 25.45 -4.35 4.89
C VAL A 85 24.04 -3.83 4.62
N ALA A 86 23.89 -2.59 4.16
CA ALA A 86 22.59 -2.03 3.81
C ALA A 86 21.97 -2.74 2.60
N GLU A 87 22.74 -2.99 1.55
CA GLU A 87 22.33 -3.74 0.37
C GLU A 87 21.86 -5.16 0.75
N LYS A 88 22.63 -5.86 1.60
CA LYS A 88 22.24 -7.18 2.13
C LYS A 88 20.94 -7.14 2.93
N LYS A 89 20.74 -6.12 3.78
CA LYS A 89 19.49 -5.96 4.56
C LYS A 89 18.28 -5.71 3.66
N VAL A 90 18.46 -4.94 2.58
CA VAL A 90 17.39 -4.71 1.59
C VAL A 90 17.05 -6.00 0.86
N GLU A 91 18.05 -6.78 0.45
CA GLU A 91 17.86 -8.10 -0.18
C GLU A 91 17.10 -9.07 0.76
N GLU A 92 17.53 -9.16 2.02
CA GLU A 92 16.85 -9.97 3.05
C GLU A 92 15.38 -9.55 3.26
N ALA A 93 15.12 -8.24 3.32
CA ALA A 93 13.76 -7.70 3.45
C ALA A 93 12.88 -8.00 2.22
N MET A 94 13.45 -7.95 1.01
CA MET A 94 12.74 -8.30 -0.22
C MET A 94 12.39 -9.79 -0.27
N ILE A 95 13.31 -10.67 0.13
CA ILE A 95 13.06 -12.12 0.23
C ILE A 95 11.93 -12.40 1.22
N GLU A 96 11.95 -11.76 2.38
CA GLU A 96 10.91 -11.96 3.40
C GLU A 96 9.55 -11.43 2.95
N ALA A 97 9.52 -10.27 2.28
CA ALA A 97 8.29 -9.74 1.68
C ALA A 97 7.71 -10.68 0.61
N ALA A 98 8.56 -11.29 -0.22
CA ALA A 98 8.13 -12.26 -1.24
C ALA A 98 7.52 -13.52 -0.60
N LYS A 99 8.17 -14.08 0.44
CA LYS A 99 7.62 -15.23 1.20
C LYS A 99 6.27 -14.89 1.82
N ARG A 100 6.14 -13.70 2.41
CA ARG A 100 4.88 -13.24 3.01
C ARG A 100 3.77 -13.09 1.95
N ALA A 101 4.09 -12.55 0.78
CA ALA A 101 3.14 -12.43 -0.33
C ALA A 101 2.69 -13.81 -0.82
N GLU A 102 3.60 -14.78 -0.94
CA GLU A 102 3.26 -16.16 -1.30
C GLU A 102 2.33 -16.80 -0.26
N GLN A 103 2.61 -16.60 1.03
CA GLN A 103 1.76 -17.11 2.12
C GLN A 103 0.36 -16.50 2.08
N ILE A 104 0.26 -15.17 1.91
CA ILE A 104 -1.04 -14.47 1.77
C ILE A 104 -1.81 -15.01 0.56
N ALA A 105 -1.15 -15.24 -0.58
CA ALA A 105 -1.81 -15.80 -1.77
C ALA A 105 -2.36 -17.22 -1.53
N LYS A 106 -1.66 -18.05 -0.75
CA LYS A 106 -2.15 -19.39 -0.36
C LYS A 106 -3.35 -19.31 0.58
N GLU A 107 -3.29 -18.42 1.58
CA GLU A 107 -4.38 -18.17 2.52
C GLU A 107 -5.63 -17.64 1.81
N ASP A 108 -5.45 -16.66 0.92
CA ASP A 108 -6.54 -16.09 0.13
C ASP A 108 -7.21 -17.12 -0.78
N LYS A 109 -6.42 -17.98 -1.44
CA LYS A 109 -6.95 -19.09 -2.24
C LYS A 109 -7.80 -20.04 -1.41
N LEU A 110 -7.31 -20.46 -0.24
CA LEU A 110 -8.03 -21.39 0.64
C LEU A 110 -9.31 -20.77 1.20
N ASP A 111 -9.25 -19.51 1.58
CA ASP A 111 -10.42 -18.77 2.07
C ASP A 111 -11.49 -18.62 0.98
N ALA A 112 -11.09 -18.31 -0.27
CA ALA A 112 -11.98 -18.26 -1.41
C ALA A 112 -12.65 -19.61 -1.70
N GLU A 113 -11.88 -20.71 -1.66
CA GLU A 113 -12.40 -22.06 -1.86
C GLU A 113 -13.42 -22.46 -0.79
N LYS A 114 -13.10 -22.20 0.49
CA LYS A 114 -14.02 -22.45 1.61
C LYS A 114 -15.33 -21.67 1.44
N HIS A 115 -15.23 -20.41 1.05
CA HIS A 115 -16.38 -19.54 0.88
C HIS A 115 -17.23 -19.90 -0.34
N ALA A 116 -16.60 -20.24 -1.47
CA ALA A 116 -17.29 -20.70 -2.68
C ALA A 116 -18.01 -22.04 -2.45
N ALA A 117 -17.40 -22.98 -1.74
CA ALA A 117 -17.99 -24.27 -1.43
C ALA A 117 -19.32 -24.15 -0.67
N ALA A 118 -19.46 -23.16 0.21
CA ALA A 118 -20.71 -22.90 0.93
C ALA A 118 -21.85 -22.37 0.04
N LEU A 119 -21.54 -21.99 -1.21
CA LEU A 119 -22.51 -21.45 -2.16
C LEU A 119 -22.95 -22.46 -3.22
N TYR A 120 -22.38 -23.67 -3.22
CA TYR A 120 -22.76 -24.71 -4.17
C TYR A 120 -24.07 -25.38 -3.77
N THR A 121 -24.84 -25.80 -4.77
CA THR A 121 -25.96 -26.73 -4.60
C THR A 121 -25.67 -28.06 -5.28
N GLU A 122 -26.46 -29.07 -4.97
CA GLU A 122 -26.31 -30.42 -5.54
C GLU A 122 -26.47 -30.42 -7.08
N ASN A 123 -27.32 -29.55 -7.61
CA ASN A 123 -27.65 -29.47 -9.04
C ASN A 123 -26.65 -28.66 -9.87
N MET A 124 -25.65 -28.01 -9.26
CA MET A 124 -24.67 -27.20 -9.99
C MET A 124 -23.59 -28.06 -10.65
N GLY A 125 -23.36 -27.82 -11.94
CA GLY A 125 -22.26 -28.41 -12.70
C GLY A 125 -20.91 -27.75 -12.41
N ASP A 126 -19.83 -28.37 -12.89
CA ASP A 126 -18.45 -27.89 -12.63
C ASP A 126 -18.21 -26.48 -13.19
N ALA A 127 -18.79 -26.14 -14.35
CA ALA A 127 -18.65 -24.82 -14.94
C ALA A 127 -19.27 -23.72 -14.06
N GLU A 128 -20.40 -23.99 -13.43
CA GLU A 128 -21.08 -23.06 -12.53
C GLU A 128 -20.32 -22.91 -11.22
N ARG A 129 -19.81 -24.01 -10.66
CA ARG A 129 -18.97 -24.01 -9.46
C ARG A 129 -17.70 -23.21 -9.69
N GLU A 130 -17.04 -23.39 -10.84
CA GLU A 130 -15.85 -22.61 -11.21
C GLU A 130 -16.18 -21.13 -11.41
N ALA A 131 -17.35 -20.79 -11.98
CA ALA A 131 -17.79 -19.40 -12.12
C ALA A 131 -18.02 -18.72 -10.74
N ILE A 132 -18.63 -19.44 -9.79
CA ILE A 132 -18.79 -18.99 -8.40
C ILE A 132 -17.42 -18.81 -7.74
N LEU A 133 -16.54 -19.81 -7.83
CA LEU A 133 -15.18 -19.74 -7.25
C LEU A 133 -14.39 -18.57 -7.83
N GLY A 134 -14.43 -18.41 -9.15
CA GLY A 134 -13.82 -17.28 -9.85
C GLY A 134 -14.36 -15.96 -9.30
N THR A 135 -15.67 -15.81 -9.17
CA THR A 135 -16.28 -14.59 -8.62
C THR A 135 -15.86 -14.34 -7.17
N VAL A 136 -15.85 -15.37 -6.32
CA VAL A 136 -15.43 -15.26 -4.92
C VAL A 136 -13.96 -14.86 -4.77
N ARG A 137 -13.08 -15.34 -5.66
CA ARG A 137 -11.66 -14.94 -5.73
C ARG A 137 -11.47 -13.46 -6.09
N HIS A 138 -12.41 -12.85 -6.83
CA HIS A 138 -12.36 -11.41 -7.14
C HIS A 138 -12.84 -10.55 -5.97
N ILE A 139 -13.48 -11.12 -4.95
CA ILE A 139 -13.86 -10.39 -3.74
C ILE A 139 -12.64 -10.35 -2.81
N ASN A 140 -12.23 -9.15 -2.40
CA ASN A 140 -11.14 -8.96 -1.44
C ASN A 140 -11.36 -9.80 -0.18
N MET A 141 -10.28 -10.42 0.31
CA MET A 141 -10.30 -11.34 1.46
C MET A 141 -10.97 -10.73 2.70
N ASP A 142 -10.70 -9.47 3.00
CA ASP A 142 -11.26 -8.72 4.14
C ASP A 142 -12.77 -8.48 4.06
N ARG A 143 -13.34 -8.51 2.84
CA ARG A 143 -14.77 -8.25 2.58
C ARG A 143 -15.55 -9.49 2.21
N ARG A 144 -14.87 -10.59 1.88
CA ARG A 144 -15.47 -11.81 1.33
C ARG A 144 -16.61 -12.35 2.19
N THR A 145 -16.37 -12.51 3.50
CA THR A 145 -17.40 -12.99 4.43
C THR A 145 -18.63 -12.07 4.45
N PHE A 146 -18.43 -10.75 4.46
CA PHE A 146 -19.53 -9.79 4.49
C PHE A 146 -20.36 -9.84 3.19
N VAL A 147 -19.70 -9.79 2.04
CA VAL A 147 -20.37 -9.82 0.72
C VAL A 147 -21.15 -11.11 0.57
N ILE A 148 -20.52 -12.26 0.87
CA ILE A 148 -21.15 -13.57 0.73
C ILE A 148 -22.33 -13.70 1.67
N ARG A 149 -22.17 -13.44 2.97
CA ARG A 149 -23.26 -13.57 3.95
C ARG A 149 -24.51 -12.79 3.56
N ASN A 150 -24.33 -11.55 3.12
CA ASN A 150 -25.45 -10.70 2.74
C ASN A 150 -26.03 -11.12 1.38
N SER A 151 -25.20 -11.51 0.40
CA SER A 151 -25.66 -12.02 -0.90
C SER A 151 -26.42 -13.34 -0.77
N SER A 152 -26.01 -14.22 0.13
CA SER A 152 -26.63 -15.53 0.36
C SER A 152 -28.12 -15.43 0.71
N SER A 153 -28.52 -14.37 1.40
CA SER A 153 -29.94 -14.12 1.71
C SER A 153 -30.80 -13.76 0.50
N LEU A 154 -30.18 -13.47 -0.65
CA LEU A 154 -30.84 -13.18 -1.91
C LEU A 154 -30.85 -14.39 -2.85
N PHE A 155 -30.31 -15.54 -2.43
CA PHE A 155 -30.37 -16.76 -3.21
C PHE A 155 -31.67 -17.49 -2.91
N THR A 156 -32.20 -18.18 -3.91
CA THR A 156 -33.21 -19.22 -3.73
C THR A 156 -32.57 -20.59 -3.93
N GLU A 157 -33.27 -21.62 -3.45
CA GLU A 157 -32.82 -23.02 -3.57
C GLU A 157 -32.64 -23.42 -5.04
N GLU A 158 -33.61 -23.06 -5.88
CA GLU A 158 -33.65 -23.34 -7.33
C GLU A 158 -32.76 -22.42 -8.18
N MET A 159 -32.05 -21.47 -7.57
CA MET A 159 -31.21 -20.53 -8.31
C MET A 159 -29.95 -21.22 -8.84
N ASP A 160 -29.77 -21.17 -10.16
CA ASP A 160 -28.60 -21.68 -10.86
C ASP A 160 -27.30 -20.93 -10.49
N GLY A 161 -26.16 -21.46 -10.94
CA GLY A 161 -24.87 -20.86 -10.63
C GLY A 161 -24.72 -19.46 -11.21
N ASN A 162 -25.26 -19.21 -12.40
CA ASN A 162 -25.17 -17.92 -13.08
C ASN A 162 -25.93 -16.82 -12.33
N GLY A 163 -27.13 -17.13 -11.82
CA GLY A 163 -27.91 -16.22 -11.00
C GLY A 163 -27.19 -15.84 -9.71
N ARG A 164 -26.56 -16.81 -9.04
CA ARG A 164 -25.73 -16.54 -7.84
C ARG A 164 -24.51 -15.69 -8.17
N VAL A 165 -23.82 -15.98 -9.28
CA VAL A 165 -22.69 -15.19 -9.78
C VAL A 165 -23.11 -13.75 -10.09
N ALA A 166 -24.28 -13.53 -10.70
CA ALA A 166 -24.79 -12.19 -11.00
C ALA A 166 -25.01 -11.37 -9.72
N ILE A 167 -25.63 -11.97 -8.69
CA ILE A 167 -25.86 -11.32 -7.39
C ILE A 167 -24.54 -11.03 -6.67
N LEU A 168 -23.62 -12.00 -6.58
CA LEU A 168 -22.29 -11.81 -5.99
C LEU A 168 -21.54 -10.69 -6.72
N THR A 169 -21.63 -10.68 -8.05
CA THR A 169 -21.01 -9.68 -8.90
C THR A 169 -21.54 -8.28 -8.61
N ALA A 170 -22.86 -8.14 -8.53
CA ALA A 170 -23.48 -6.90 -8.10
C ALA A 170 -22.97 -6.52 -6.71
N ALA A 171 -23.13 -7.39 -5.72
CA ALA A 171 -22.78 -7.12 -4.32
C ALA A 171 -21.33 -6.66 -4.11
N TYR A 172 -20.34 -7.27 -4.80
CA TYR A 172 -18.95 -6.81 -4.68
C TYR A 172 -18.74 -5.43 -5.32
N GLN A 173 -19.36 -5.16 -6.47
CA GLN A 173 -19.28 -3.87 -7.18
C GLN A 173 -19.94 -2.72 -6.40
N LEU A 174 -20.76 -3.04 -5.40
CA LEU A 174 -21.47 -2.04 -4.60
C LEU A 174 -20.58 -1.27 -3.59
N ASP A 175 -19.30 -1.60 -3.49
CA ASP A 175 -18.24 -0.93 -2.72
C ASP A 175 -18.68 -0.02 -1.56
N GLY A 176 -18.76 -0.57 -0.34
CA GLY A 176 -19.20 0.15 0.87
C GLY A 176 -20.70 0.48 0.91
N ALA A 177 -21.35 0.73 -0.22
CA ALA A 177 -22.78 1.03 -0.33
C ALA A 177 -23.66 -0.24 -0.38
N PHE A 178 -23.07 -1.44 -0.31
CA PHE A 178 -23.83 -2.68 -0.38
C PHE A 178 -24.87 -2.78 0.73
N SER A 179 -24.52 -2.45 1.98
CA SER A 179 -25.45 -2.55 3.11
C SER A 179 -26.70 -1.70 2.91
N ALA A 180 -26.54 -0.44 2.49
CA ALA A 180 -27.64 0.48 2.22
C ALA A 180 -28.46 0.04 1.00
N SER A 181 -27.79 -0.36 -0.08
CA SER A 181 -28.45 -0.82 -1.30
C SER A 181 -29.23 -2.11 -1.06
N TYR A 182 -28.67 -3.05 -0.29
CA TYR A 182 -29.31 -4.29 0.13
C TYR A 182 -30.52 -4.01 1.02
N ALA A 183 -30.39 -3.14 2.02
CA ALA A 183 -31.51 -2.78 2.90
C ALA A 183 -32.68 -2.16 2.12
N LEU A 184 -32.38 -1.33 1.12
CA LEU A 184 -33.38 -0.77 0.21
C LEU A 184 -33.99 -1.84 -0.70
N ALA A 185 -33.17 -2.76 -1.22
CA ALA A 185 -33.62 -3.75 -2.20
C ALA A 185 -34.44 -4.89 -1.58
N LYS A 186 -34.04 -5.36 -0.39
CA LYS A 186 -34.54 -6.60 0.23
C LYS A 186 -36.06 -6.72 0.29
N PRO A 187 -36.85 -5.69 0.68
CA PRO A 187 -38.30 -5.81 0.79
C PRO A 187 -39.02 -6.04 -0.54
N TYR A 188 -38.37 -5.74 -1.67
CA TYR A 188 -38.95 -5.80 -3.01
C TYR A 188 -38.45 -6.99 -3.83
N ILE A 189 -37.43 -7.70 -3.35
CA ILE A 189 -36.94 -8.92 -3.99
C ILE A 189 -37.93 -10.05 -3.68
N THR A 190 -38.53 -10.61 -4.73
CA THR A 190 -39.47 -11.73 -4.64
C THR A 190 -38.83 -13.04 -5.08
N GLU A 191 -39.44 -14.17 -4.71
CA GLU A 191 -38.97 -15.49 -5.13
C GLU A 191 -39.03 -15.70 -6.65
N GLU A 192 -39.98 -15.05 -7.34
CA GLU A 192 -40.14 -15.13 -8.80
C GLU A 192 -39.02 -14.43 -9.58
N MET A 193 -38.27 -13.51 -8.96
CA MET A 193 -37.16 -12.84 -9.61
C MET A 193 -35.97 -13.79 -9.81
N THR A 194 -35.47 -13.85 -11.04
CA THR A 194 -34.21 -14.50 -11.41
C THR A 194 -33.01 -13.84 -10.71
N GLY A 195 -31.88 -14.55 -10.64
CA GLY A 195 -30.66 -13.98 -10.05
C GLY A 195 -30.17 -12.72 -10.78
N GLU A 196 -30.34 -12.65 -12.11
CA GLU A 196 -30.00 -11.47 -12.91
C GLU A 196 -30.89 -10.27 -12.58
N GLU A 197 -32.21 -10.46 -12.49
CA GLU A 197 -33.14 -9.40 -12.11
C GLU A 197 -32.83 -8.84 -10.72
N ARG A 198 -32.52 -9.72 -9.74
CA ARG A 198 -32.09 -9.31 -8.40
C ARG A 198 -30.79 -8.49 -8.45
N ALA A 199 -29.83 -8.91 -9.27
CA ALA A 199 -28.57 -8.20 -9.45
C ALA A 199 -28.75 -6.81 -10.09
N VAL A 200 -29.60 -6.71 -11.11
CA VAL A 200 -29.97 -5.43 -11.74
C VAL A 200 -30.68 -4.52 -10.74
N PHE A 201 -31.60 -5.07 -9.96
CA PHE A 201 -32.34 -4.34 -8.95
C PHE A 201 -31.41 -3.78 -7.85
N LEU A 202 -30.49 -4.60 -7.32
CA LEU A 202 -29.46 -4.16 -6.39
C LEU A 202 -28.61 -3.00 -6.93
N LYS A 203 -28.19 -3.08 -8.20
CA LYS A 203 -27.46 -1.99 -8.87
C LYS A 203 -28.32 -0.74 -9.03
N GLY A 204 -29.62 -0.89 -9.26
CA GLY A 204 -30.59 0.20 -9.26
C GLY A 204 -30.66 0.90 -7.89
N CYS A 205 -30.81 0.13 -6.81
CA CYS A 205 -30.80 0.63 -5.45
C CYS A 205 -29.50 1.37 -5.11
N GLN A 206 -28.34 0.92 -5.62
CA GLN A 206 -27.08 1.65 -5.45
C GLN A 206 -27.11 3.04 -6.09
N LYS A 207 -27.68 3.16 -7.30
CA LYS A 207 -27.78 4.48 -7.95
C LYS A 207 -28.66 5.42 -7.13
N ILE A 208 -29.75 4.91 -6.57
CA ILE A 208 -30.59 5.66 -5.63
C ILE A 208 -29.77 6.05 -4.40
N VAL A 209 -29.13 5.10 -3.72
CA VAL A 209 -28.31 5.37 -2.53
C VAL A 209 -27.24 6.42 -2.85
N LYS A 210 -26.49 6.31 -3.95
CA LYS A 210 -25.46 7.29 -4.32
C LYS A 210 -26.02 8.68 -4.58
N ASN A 211 -27.16 8.78 -5.25
CA ASN A 211 -27.75 10.06 -5.60
C ASN A 211 -28.40 10.77 -4.41
N TYR A 212 -28.95 10.00 -3.47
CA TYR A 212 -29.65 10.53 -2.30
C TYR A 212 -28.83 10.39 -1.00
N TRP A 213 -27.57 9.92 -1.06
CA TRP A 213 -26.75 9.72 0.14
C TRP A 213 -26.53 11.03 0.88
N HIS A 214 -26.27 12.11 0.14
CA HIS A 214 -26.10 13.44 0.71
C HIS A 214 -27.39 13.95 1.34
N ASP A 215 -28.54 13.78 0.66
CA ASP A 215 -29.84 14.17 1.23
C ASP A 215 -30.17 13.35 2.50
N ILE A 216 -29.83 12.06 2.52
CA ILE A 216 -30.02 11.20 3.70
C ILE A 216 -29.07 11.61 4.84
N GLN A 217 -27.81 11.96 4.53
CA GLN A 217 -26.86 12.44 5.53
C GLN A 217 -27.28 13.78 6.12
N ASP A 218 -27.72 14.72 5.27
CA ASP A 218 -28.20 16.03 5.68
C ASP A 218 -29.48 15.90 6.52
N TRP A 219 -30.40 15.01 6.13
CA TRP A 219 -31.60 14.73 6.91
C TRP A 219 -31.27 14.06 8.25
N ALA A 220 -30.35 13.09 8.28
CA ALA A 220 -29.91 12.43 9.51
C ALA A 220 -29.18 13.40 10.45
N LEU A 221 -28.34 14.30 9.91
CA LEU A 221 -27.67 15.35 10.68
C LEU A 221 -28.68 16.37 11.22
N ALA A 222 -29.63 16.82 10.41
CA ALA A 222 -30.69 17.72 10.85
C ALA A 222 -31.58 17.08 11.94
N PHE A 223 -31.87 15.79 11.81
CA PHE A 223 -32.62 15.03 12.83
C PHE A 223 -31.81 14.90 14.13
N HIS A 224 -30.52 14.59 14.03
CA HIS A 224 -29.63 14.46 15.19
C HIS A 224 -29.38 15.80 15.91
N ILE A 225 -29.31 16.91 15.17
CA ILE A 225 -29.18 18.27 15.75
C ILE A 225 -30.48 18.68 16.47
N ASN A 226 -31.65 18.30 15.93
CA ASN A 226 -32.93 18.62 16.56
C ASN A 226 -33.21 17.78 17.82
N GLU A 227 -32.73 16.54 17.90
CA GLU A 227 -32.88 15.71 19.11
C GLU A 227 -31.89 16.07 20.24
N MET A 228 -30.78 16.77 19.95
CA MET A 228 -29.85 17.25 21.01
C MET A 228 -30.34 18.53 21.73
N HIS A 229 -31.47 19.10 21.33
CA HIS A 229 -32.06 20.28 22.00
C HIS A 229 -33.09 19.93 23.09
N ASP A 230 -33.35 18.65 23.33
CA ASP A 230 -34.20 18.18 24.42
C ASP A 230 -33.34 17.31 25.35
N ASP A 231 -33.19 17.70 26.62
CA ASP A 231 -32.26 17.14 27.63
C ASP A 231 -32.55 15.67 28.04
N SER A 232 -33.25 14.90 27.21
CA SER A 232 -33.62 13.51 27.49
C SER A 232 -32.62 12.52 26.90
N PRO A 233 -31.98 11.66 27.72
CA PRO A 233 -31.02 10.67 27.23
C PRO A 233 -31.75 9.52 26.55
N ILE A 234 -31.75 9.47 25.21
CA ILE A 234 -32.26 8.32 24.46
C ILE A 234 -31.10 7.53 23.83
N LYS A 235 -31.08 6.24 24.16
CA LYS A 235 -30.23 5.20 23.56
C LYS A 235 -30.78 4.81 22.19
N ILE A 236 -30.07 5.14 21.12
CA ILE A 236 -30.35 4.57 19.80
C ILE A 236 -29.71 3.18 19.73
N ILE A 237 -30.55 2.13 19.68
CA ILE A 237 -30.14 0.78 19.30
C ILE A 237 -30.51 0.63 17.82
N PHE A 238 -29.52 0.59 16.93
CA PHE A 238 -29.71 0.08 15.58
C PHE A 238 -29.86 -1.44 15.67
N LYS A 239 -31.02 -1.98 15.28
CA LYS A 239 -31.24 -3.41 15.02
C LYS A 239 -31.24 -3.66 13.52
#